data_AF-A0A354X423-F1
#
_entry.id   AF-A0A354X423-F1
#
_cell.length_a   1.000
_cell.length_b   1.000
_cell.length_c   1.000
_cell.angle_alpha   90.00
_cell.angle_beta   90.00
_cell.angle_gamma   90.00
#
_symmetry.space_group_name_H-M   'P 1'
#
loop_
_entity.id
_entity.type
_entity.pdbx_description
1 polymer ?
#
loop_
_entity_poly.entity_id
_entity_poly.type
_entity_poly.pdbx_seq_one_letter_code
_entity_poly.pdbx_strand_id
1 'polypeptide(L)'
;KIPILDWGKRKGQVKVAESNREVVSSRLKQEQMDFNQDIFLLVEHYNNQARQLRIAREADEIAQKRYATSVESFMIGKINTLDLNDAQVSKDNARAKYISEMHLYWYYLYQIRSVALYDFINGANLDAEFERLVRE
;
A
#
# COMPACT_ATOMS: atom_id res chain seq x y z
N LYS A 1 45.52 -6.24 -37.72
CA LYS A 1 46.81 -5.79 -37.12
C LYS A 1 46.82 -6.20 -35.65
N ILE A 2 47.74 -7.06 -35.23
CA ILE A 2 47.89 -7.48 -33.82
C ILE A 2 48.95 -6.57 -33.18
N PRO A 3 48.63 -5.78 -32.15
CA PRO A 3 49.62 -4.93 -31.50
C PRO A 3 50.46 -5.75 -30.52
N ILE A 4 51.78 -5.55 -30.58
CA ILE A 4 52.80 -6.29 -29.82
C ILE A 4 53.14 -5.56 -28.50
N LEU A 5 52.94 -4.24 -28.43
CA LEU A 5 53.22 -3.42 -27.25
C LEU A 5 52.17 -2.31 -27.10
N ASP A 6 51.59 -2.17 -25.91
CA ASP A 6 50.53 -1.20 -25.62
C ASP A 6 50.70 -0.45 -24.28
N TRP A 7 51.88 -0.58 -23.64
CA TRP A 7 52.24 0.06 -22.36
C TRP A 7 51.22 -0.15 -21.23
N GLY A 8 50.49 -1.27 -21.24
CA GLY A 8 49.52 -1.60 -20.20
C GLY A 8 48.14 -1.00 -20.41
N LYS A 9 47.88 -0.33 -21.54
CA LYS A 9 46.56 0.24 -21.88
C LYS A 9 45.44 -0.80 -21.82
N ARG A 10 45.63 -1.99 -22.41
CA ARG A 10 44.62 -3.06 -22.35
C ARG A 10 44.39 -3.56 -20.93
N LYS A 11 45.46 -3.71 -20.14
CA LYS A 11 45.35 -4.10 -18.73
C LYS A 11 44.56 -3.07 -17.93
N GLY A 12 44.78 -1.77 -18.19
CA GLY A 12 43.99 -0.69 -17.61
C GLY A 12 42.51 -0.74 -18.02
N GLN A 13 42.21 -0.98 -19.30
CA GLN A 13 40.84 -1.13 -19.80
C GLN A 13 40.12 -2.32 -19.15
N VAL A 14 40.79 -3.47 -19.02
CA VAL A 14 40.26 -4.63 -18.31
C VAL A 14 39.99 -4.29 -16.85
N LYS A 15 40.93 -3.60 -16.17
CA LYS A 15 40.75 -3.23 -14.76
C LYS A 15 39.59 -2.26 -14.52
N VAL A 16 39.37 -1.32 -15.44
CA VAL A 16 38.21 -0.42 -15.41
C VAL A 16 36.92 -1.21 -15.63
N ALA A 17 36.90 -2.15 -16.59
CA ALA A 17 35.72 -3.00 -16.83
C ALA A 17 35.39 -3.89 -15.62
N GLU A 18 36.39 -4.44 -14.94
CA GLU A 18 36.23 -5.19 -13.68
C GLU A 18 35.63 -4.31 -12.58
N SER A 19 36.16 -3.11 -12.38
CA SER A 19 35.65 -2.14 -11.40
C SER A 19 34.20 -1.74 -11.70
N ASN A 20 33.88 -1.44 -12.95
CA ASN A 20 32.51 -1.14 -13.37
C ASN A 20 31.55 -2.30 -13.10
N ARG A 21 31.99 -3.55 -13.36
CA ARG A 21 31.20 -4.74 -13.03
C ARG A 21 30.95 -4.85 -11.54
N GLU A 22 31.95 -4.59 -10.70
CA GLU A 22 31.82 -4.62 -9.25
C GLU A 22 30.84 -3.55 -8.74
N VAL A 23 30.92 -2.33 -9.27
CA VAL A 23 29.96 -1.25 -8.96
C VAL A 23 28.54 -1.64 -9.35
N VAL A 24 28.33 -2.18 -10.55
CA VAL A 24 27.01 -2.63 -11.01
C VAL A 24 26.50 -3.77 -10.13
N SER A 25 27.35 -4.75 -9.80
CA SER A 25 26.98 -5.84 -8.91
C SER A 25 26.56 -5.36 -7.52
N SER A 26 27.28 -4.40 -6.94
CA SER A 26 26.93 -3.83 -5.63
C SER A 26 25.63 -3.04 -5.69
N ARG A 27 25.41 -2.30 -6.78
CA ARG A 27 24.15 -1.59 -7.03
C ARG A 27 22.96 -2.53 -7.13
N LEU A 28 23.06 -3.62 -7.90
CA LEU A 28 21.99 -4.62 -8.03
C LEU A 28 21.66 -5.28 -6.68
N LYS A 29 22.66 -5.53 -5.84
CA LYS A 29 22.44 -6.04 -4.48
C LYS A 29 21.67 -5.03 -3.61
N GLN A 30 22.01 -3.74 -3.70
CA GLN A 30 21.29 -2.69 -2.98
C GLN A 30 19.85 -2.58 -3.47
N GLU A 31 19.63 -2.52 -4.78
CA GLU A 31 18.28 -2.45 -5.37
C GLU A 31 17.41 -3.65 -4.96
N GLN A 32 17.99 -4.86 -4.88
CA GLN A 32 17.27 -6.04 -4.39
C GLN A 32 16.93 -5.95 -2.90
N MET A 33 17.83 -5.42 -2.07
CA MET A 33 17.56 -5.22 -0.63
C MET A 33 16.45 -4.20 -0.42
N ASP A 34 16.51 -3.07 -1.14
CA ASP A 34 15.52 -2.00 -1.08
C ASP A 34 14.15 -2.53 -1.53
N PHE A 35 14.10 -3.27 -2.65
CA PHE A 35 12.87 -3.89 -3.14
C PHE A 35 12.23 -4.85 -2.13
N ASN A 36 13.03 -5.70 -1.48
CA ASN A 36 12.54 -6.63 -0.46
C ASN A 36 11.99 -5.88 0.76
N GLN A 37 12.65 -4.80 1.17
CA GLN A 37 12.21 -3.96 2.28
C GLN A 37 10.90 -3.25 1.95
N ASP A 38 10.77 -2.72 0.73
CA ASP A 38 9.55 -2.06 0.26
C ASP A 38 8.35 -3.01 0.24
N ILE A 39 8.55 -4.25 -0.23
CA ILE A 39 7.50 -5.29 -0.19
C ILE A 39 7.11 -5.60 1.26
N PHE A 40 8.10 -5.78 2.14
CA PHE A 40 7.84 -6.09 3.54
C PHE A 40 6.99 -5.00 4.20
N LEU A 41 7.38 -3.73 4.02
CA LEU A 41 6.63 -2.59 4.54
C LEU A 41 5.23 -2.51 3.95
N LEU A 42 5.08 -2.73 2.64
CA LEU A 42 3.79 -2.70 1.97
C LEU A 42 2.82 -3.74 2.55
N VAL A 43 3.28 -4.97 2.78
CA VAL A 43 2.47 -6.04 3.38
C VAL A 43 2.12 -5.71 4.83
N GLU A 44 3.07 -5.19 5.62
CA GLU A 44 2.81 -4.75 6.99
C GLU A 44 1.79 -3.61 7.05
N HIS A 45 1.88 -2.63 6.14
CA HIS A 45 0.90 -1.56 6.02
C HIS A 45 -0.49 -2.08 5.69
N TYR A 46 -0.60 -3.00 4.72
CA TYR A 46 -1.86 -3.65 4.39
C TYR A 46 -2.47 -4.40 5.58
N ASN A 47 -1.66 -5.19 6.29
CA ASN A 47 -2.10 -5.94 7.46
C ASN A 47 -2.59 -5.00 8.59
N ASN A 48 -1.90 -3.88 8.79
CA ASN A 48 -2.36 -2.86 9.73
C ASN A 48 -3.65 -2.20 9.27
N GLN A 49 -3.75 -1.85 7.98
CA GLN A 49 -4.92 -1.23 7.39
C GLN A 49 -6.17 -2.11 7.54
N ALA A 50 -6.05 -3.43 7.36
CA ALA A 50 -7.13 -4.37 7.59
C ALA A 50 -7.66 -4.31 9.03
N ARG A 51 -6.77 -4.15 10.02
CA ARG A 51 -7.16 -3.96 11.43
C ARG A 51 -7.84 -2.62 11.66
N GLN A 52 -7.31 -1.54 11.08
CA GLN A 52 -7.89 -0.20 11.20
C GLN A 52 -9.31 -0.14 10.58
N LEU A 53 -9.50 -0.77 9.42
CA LEU A 53 -10.81 -0.88 8.79
C LEU A 53 -11.83 -1.58 9.70
N ARG A 54 -11.43 -2.68 10.35
CA ARG A 54 -12.31 -3.38 11.30
C ARG A 54 -12.70 -2.46 12.47
N ILE A 55 -11.74 -1.78 13.08
CA ILE A 55 -11.97 -0.85 14.19
C ILE A 55 -12.89 0.30 13.75
N ALA A 56 -12.65 0.88 12.58
CA ALA A 56 -13.46 1.97 12.05
C ALA A 56 -14.91 1.53 11.76
N ARG A 57 -15.11 0.30 11.29
CA ARG A 57 -16.44 -0.28 11.12
C ARG A 57 -17.18 -0.41 12.45
N GLU A 58 -16.53 -0.98 13.45
CA GLU A 58 -17.10 -1.12 14.81
C GLU A 58 -17.45 0.25 15.41
N ALA A 59 -16.58 1.24 15.22
CA ALA A 59 -16.82 2.61 15.68
C ALA A 59 -18.00 3.29 14.97
N ASP A 60 -18.15 3.12 13.65
CA ASP A 60 -19.30 3.60 12.88
C ASP A 60 -20.61 2.97 13.39
N GLU A 61 -20.64 1.65 13.59
CA GLU A 61 -21.79 0.93 14.13
C GLU A 61 -22.20 1.45 15.54
N ILE A 62 -21.21 1.70 16.42
CA ILE A 62 -21.45 2.24 17.76
C ILE A 62 -21.98 3.69 17.67
N ALA A 63 -21.38 4.53 16.84
CA ALA A 63 -21.77 5.93 16.71
C ALA A 63 -23.18 6.09 16.12
N GLN A 64 -23.59 5.21 15.19
CA GLN A 64 -24.95 5.14 14.67
C GLN A 64 -25.97 4.79 15.76
N LYS A 65 -25.70 3.75 16.57
CA LYS A 65 -26.55 3.35 17.70
C LYS A 65 -26.66 4.47 18.74
N ARG A 66 -25.54 5.13 19.05
CA ARG A 66 -25.50 6.27 19.96
C ARG A 66 -26.38 7.40 19.45
N TYR A 67 -26.26 7.78 18.18
CA TYR A 67 -27.08 8.81 17.57
C TYR A 67 -28.59 8.47 17.64
N ALA A 68 -28.97 7.25 17.30
CA ALA A 68 -30.37 6.80 17.41
C ALA A 68 -30.91 6.94 18.84
N THR A 69 -30.14 6.51 19.84
CA THR A 69 -30.50 6.63 21.27
C THR A 69 -30.58 8.10 21.72
N SER A 70 -29.68 8.96 21.22
CA SER A 70 -29.70 10.39 21.48
C SER A 70 -30.95 11.05 20.88
N VAL A 71 -31.37 10.67 19.67
CA VAL A 71 -32.62 11.15 19.07
C VAL A 71 -33.82 10.80 19.95
N GLU A 72 -33.94 9.55 20.39
CA GLU A 72 -35.01 9.13 21.30
C GLU A 72 -35.01 9.92 22.61
N SER A 73 -33.83 10.10 23.22
CA SER A 73 -33.65 10.84 24.47
C SER A 73 -33.99 12.32 24.33
N PHE A 74 -33.69 12.92 23.17
CA PHE A 74 -34.03 14.30 22.85
C PHE A 74 -35.55 14.49 22.73
N MET A 75 -36.24 13.55 22.06
CA MET A 75 -37.70 13.59 21.88
C MET A 75 -38.48 13.54 23.20
N ILE A 76 -37.94 12.87 24.22
CA ILE A 76 -38.51 12.82 25.57
C ILE A 76 -37.96 13.92 26.51
N GLY A 77 -37.18 14.86 25.99
CA GLY A 77 -36.64 16.01 26.73
C GLY A 77 -35.54 15.69 27.74
N LYS A 78 -34.89 14.53 27.65
CA LYS A 78 -33.80 14.12 28.57
C LYS A 78 -32.44 14.74 28.24
N ILE A 79 -32.23 15.14 27.00
CA ILE A 79 -30.98 15.80 26.53
C ILE A 79 -31.33 17.06 25.74
N ASN A 80 -30.37 17.97 25.60
CA ASN A 80 -30.58 19.22 24.86
C ASN A 80 -30.13 19.09 23.38
N THR A 81 -30.27 20.19 22.63
CA THR A 81 -29.89 20.24 21.20
C THR A 81 -28.38 20.13 20.97
N LEU A 82 -27.56 20.58 21.91
CA LEU A 82 -26.09 20.48 21.82
C LEU A 82 -25.65 19.02 21.94
N ASP A 83 -26.19 18.28 22.90
CA ASP A 83 -25.90 16.84 23.08
C ASP A 83 -26.29 16.02 21.84
N LEU A 84 -27.43 16.37 21.21
CA LEU A 84 -27.87 15.74 19.97
C LEU A 84 -26.94 16.08 18.80
N ASN A 85 -26.48 17.33 18.71
CA ASN A 85 -25.55 17.77 17.68
C ASN A 85 -24.20 17.03 17.80
N ASP A 86 -23.68 16.90 19.02
CA ASP A 86 -22.44 16.16 19.29
C ASP A 86 -22.55 14.68 18.87
N ALA A 87 -23.68 14.04 19.17
CA ALA A 87 -23.94 12.66 18.73
C ALA A 87 -24.00 12.54 17.20
N GLN A 88 -24.60 13.53 16.52
CA GLN A 88 -24.67 13.59 15.06
C GLN A 88 -23.28 13.75 14.44
N VAL A 89 -22.50 14.73 14.90
CA VAL A 89 -21.14 14.98 14.42
C VAL A 89 -20.25 13.77 14.66
N SER A 90 -20.36 13.13 15.83
CA SER A 90 -19.61 11.91 16.13
C SER A 90 -19.94 10.77 15.16
N LYS A 91 -21.21 10.59 14.80
CA LYS A 91 -21.66 9.60 13.80
C LYS A 91 -21.11 9.92 12.42
N ASP A 92 -21.22 11.17 11.98
CA ASP A 92 -20.78 11.58 10.64
C ASP A 92 -19.25 11.46 10.50
N ASN A 93 -18.49 11.81 11.53
CA ASN A 93 -17.03 11.63 11.58
C ASN A 93 -16.63 10.15 11.56
N ALA A 94 -17.29 9.30 12.35
CA ALA A 94 -17.03 7.87 12.35
C ALA A 94 -17.31 7.24 10.98
N ARG A 95 -18.40 7.67 10.32
CA ARG A 95 -18.76 7.21 8.98
C ARG A 95 -17.71 7.62 7.94
N ALA A 96 -17.29 8.88 7.95
CA ALA A 96 -16.26 9.38 7.05
C ALA A 96 -14.93 8.63 7.25
N LYS A 97 -14.55 8.37 8.50
CA LYS A 97 -13.36 7.56 8.83
C LYS A 97 -13.47 6.15 8.29
N TYR A 98 -14.59 5.45 8.50
CA TYR A 98 -14.80 4.10 7.96
C TYR A 98 -14.65 4.04 6.44
N ILE A 99 -15.22 4.99 5.71
CA ILE A 99 -15.08 5.07 4.24
C ILE A 99 -13.62 5.28 3.83
N SER A 100 -12.90 6.17 4.52
CA SER A 100 -11.49 6.42 4.27
C SER A 100 -10.62 5.17 4.51
N GLU A 101 -10.82 4.48 5.63
CA GLU A 101 -10.09 3.25 5.94
C GLU A 101 -10.38 2.13 4.93
N MET A 102 -11.61 2.08 4.39
CA MET A 102 -12.00 1.12 3.38
C MET A 102 -11.30 1.40 2.05
N HIS A 103 -11.25 2.67 1.63
CA HIS A 103 -10.50 3.08 0.45
C HIS A 103 -9.02 2.67 0.57
N LEU A 104 -8.39 2.98 1.70
CA LEU A 104 -6.98 2.64 1.95
C LEU A 104 -6.73 1.13 1.92
N TYR A 105 -7.64 0.33 2.49
CA TYR A 105 -7.54 -1.14 2.45
C TYR A 105 -7.47 -1.67 1.01
N TRP A 106 -8.37 -1.19 0.15
CA TRP A 106 -8.36 -1.57 -1.27
C TRP A 106 -7.12 -1.06 -1.99
N TYR A 107 -6.74 0.20 -1.74
CA TYR A 107 -5.53 0.79 -2.32
C TYR A 107 -4.29 -0.08 -2.06
N TYR A 108 -4.03 -0.45 -0.80
CA TYR A 108 -2.90 -1.31 -0.46
C TYR A 108 -3.01 -2.72 -1.07
N LEU A 109 -4.21 -3.30 -1.12
CA LEU A 109 -4.40 -4.61 -1.76
C LEU A 109 -3.99 -4.56 -3.23
N TYR A 110 -4.41 -3.53 -3.98
CA TYR A 110 -4.07 -3.40 -5.39
C TYR A 110 -2.61 -3.04 -5.63
N GLN A 111 -1.95 -2.35 -4.70
CA GLN A 111 -0.49 -2.16 -4.74
C GLN A 111 0.26 -3.49 -4.57
N ILE A 112 -0.15 -4.35 -3.63
CA ILE A 112 0.46 -5.67 -3.45
C ILE A 112 0.27 -6.51 -4.72
N ARG A 113 -0.94 -6.49 -5.30
CA ARG A 113 -1.24 -7.17 -6.57
C ARG A 113 -0.34 -6.68 -7.71
N SER A 114 -0.11 -5.38 -7.83
CA SER A 114 0.72 -4.84 -8.90
C SER A 114 2.19 -5.24 -8.78
N VAL A 115 2.72 -5.29 -7.56
CA VAL A 115 4.13 -5.68 -7.32
C VAL A 115 4.30 -7.21 -7.46
N ALA A 116 3.33 -7.99 -6.99
CA ALA A 116 3.35 -9.45 -7.10
C ALA A 116 2.96 -9.98 -8.49
N LEU A 117 2.39 -9.12 -9.35
CA LEU A 117 1.75 -9.50 -10.62
C LEU A 117 0.76 -10.66 -10.43
N TYR A 118 0.03 -10.65 -9.32
CA TYR A 118 -0.86 -11.74 -8.92
C TYR A 118 -2.20 -11.20 -8.42
N ASP A 119 -3.28 -11.86 -8.83
CA ASP A 119 -4.63 -11.64 -8.32
C ASP A 119 -4.92 -12.62 -7.16
N PHE A 120 -4.80 -12.12 -5.93
CA PHE A 120 -5.10 -12.90 -4.73
C PHE A 120 -6.58 -13.22 -4.54
N ILE A 121 -7.50 -12.49 -5.22
CA ILE A 121 -8.94 -12.73 -5.11
C ILE A 121 -9.33 -13.90 -6.01
N ASN A 122 -8.86 -13.89 -7.26
CA ASN A 122 -9.17 -14.93 -8.24
C ASN A 122 -8.18 -16.10 -8.24
N GLY A 123 -7.06 -15.98 -7.53
CA GLY A 123 -6.04 -17.01 -7.45
C GLY A 123 -5.32 -17.24 -8.80
N ALA A 124 -5.09 -16.17 -9.55
CA ALA A 124 -4.49 -16.23 -10.88
C ALA A 124 -3.41 -15.15 -11.03
N ASN A 125 -2.38 -15.45 -11.82
CA ASN A 125 -1.40 -14.43 -12.19
C ASN A 125 -2.06 -13.35 -13.08
N LEU A 126 -1.56 -12.12 -12.99
CA LEU A 126 -2.00 -10.98 -13.83
C LEU A 126 -1.33 -10.97 -15.22
N ASP A 127 -0.42 -11.91 -15.46
CA ASP A 127 0.28 -12.11 -16.74
C ASP A 127 -0.63 -12.65 -17.87
N ALA A 128 -1.80 -13.22 -17.53
CA ALA A 128 -2.78 -13.71 -18.50
C ALA A 128 -3.38 -12.61 -19.41
N GLU A 129 -3.21 -11.32 -19.08
CA GLU A 129 -3.84 -10.20 -19.80
C GLU A 129 -2.84 -9.31 -20.56
N PHE A 130 -1.54 -9.36 -20.23
CA PHE A 130 -0.52 -8.52 -20.88
C PHE A 130 -0.32 -8.84 -22.37
N GLU A 131 -0.32 -10.12 -22.75
CA GLU A 131 -0.19 -10.52 -24.16
C GLU A 131 -1.39 -10.09 -25.01
N ARG A 132 -2.57 -9.93 -24.41
CA ARG A 132 -3.78 -9.51 -25.11
C ARG A 132 -3.80 -8.00 -25.33
N LEU A 133 -3.41 -7.23 -24.32
CA LEU A 133 -3.34 -5.76 -24.34
C LEU A 133 -2.22 -5.21 -25.22
N VAL A 134 -1.11 -5.94 -25.39
CA VAL A 134 0.01 -5.53 -26.28
C VAL A 134 -0.29 -5.83 -27.76
N ARG A 135 -1.27 -6.69 -28.05
CA ARG A 135 -1.67 -7.05 -29.42
C ARG A 135 -2.87 -6.24 -29.96
N GLU A 136 -3.51 -5.43 -29.12
CA GLU A 136 -4.46 -4.37 -29.52
C GLU A 136 -3.72 -3.05 -29.74
#